data_AF-A0A817SN67-F1
#
_entry.id   AF-A0A817SN67-F1
#
_cell.length_a   1.000
_cell.length_b   1.000
_cell.length_c   1.000
_cell.angle_alpha   90.00
_cell.angle_beta   90.00
_cell.angle_gamma   90.00
#
_symmetry.space_group_name_H-M   'P 1'
#
loop_
_entity.id
_entity.type
_entity.pdbx_description
1 polymer ?
#
loop_
_entity_poly.entity_id
_entity_poly.type
_entity_poly.pdbx_seq_one_letter_code
_entity_poly.pdbx_strand_id
1 'polypeptide(L)'
;CSLYRELLSDSIIRCFVPLVDVYRVFQTLDRQQYTFPQTKPNIDDIVALKKPKSLDIANVNSKKEFFDQFIKQINEWFNWFDQFIDIFQPIIDWLKAHNVSRSNQLLIDLLRIRDDPKMTLIEMRTIIDDALKNLQTFKDL
;
A
#
# COMPACT_ATOMS: atom_id res chain seq x y z
N CYS A 1 1.64 17.24 0.59
CA CYS A 1 1.64 16.59 1.92
C CYS A 1 0.90 15.28 1.78
N SER A 2 1.55 14.13 1.95
CA SER A 2 0.84 12.85 1.86
C SER A 2 -0.11 12.70 3.05
N LEU A 3 -1.33 12.26 2.75
CA LEU A 3 -2.46 12.13 3.68
C LEU A 3 -2.16 11.17 4.84
N TYR A 4 -1.16 10.31 4.70
CA TYR A 4 -0.89 9.18 5.60
C TYR A 4 0.03 9.48 6.79
N ARG A 5 0.53 10.70 6.94
CA ARG A 5 1.55 11.03 7.96
C ARG A 5 1.07 11.09 9.41
N GLU A 6 -0.23 11.01 9.68
CA GLU A 6 -0.76 11.27 11.04
C GLU A 6 -1.15 10.02 11.86
N LEU A 7 -1.13 8.81 11.29
CA LEU A 7 -1.42 7.61 12.08
C LEU A 7 -0.33 7.28 13.13
N LEU A 8 0.83 7.93 13.05
CA LEU A 8 2.07 7.43 13.64
C LEU A 8 2.84 8.42 14.49
N SER A 9 2.22 9.53 14.87
CA SER A 9 2.80 10.44 15.87
C SER A 9 2.65 9.87 17.27
N ASP A 10 3.25 8.69 17.55
CA ASP A 10 3.75 8.15 18.83
C ASP A 10 2.84 8.16 20.10
N SER A 11 1.66 8.78 20.08
CA SER A 11 0.92 9.16 21.28
C SER A 11 -0.13 8.14 21.70
N ILE A 12 -0.85 7.54 20.75
CA ILE A 12 -1.97 6.65 21.06
C ILE A 12 -1.52 5.18 21.17
N ILE A 13 -0.51 4.79 20.38
CA ILE A 13 -0.01 3.41 20.37
C ILE A 13 0.48 3.01 21.77
N ARG A 14 1.24 3.87 22.46
CA ARG A 14 1.73 3.59 23.82
C ARG A 14 0.61 3.37 24.84
N CYS A 15 -0.56 3.99 24.64
CA CYS A 15 -1.73 3.85 25.50
C CYS A 15 -2.52 2.56 25.21
N PHE A 16 -2.46 2.06 23.98
CA PHE A 16 -3.23 0.90 23.52
C PHE A 16 -2.46 -0.42 23.64
N VAL A 17 -1.14 -0.41 23.37
CA VAL A 17 -0.25 -1.58 23.37
C VAL A 17 -0.36 -2.48 24.62
N PRO A 18 -0.48 -1.94 25.86
CA PRO A 18 -0.63 -2.78 27.04
C PRO A 18 -1.89 -3.65 27.02
N LEU A 19 -2.98 -3.13 26.42
CA LEU A 19 -4.32 -3.73 26.41
C LEU A 19 -4.53 -4.73 25.27
N VAL A 20 -3.65 -4.73 24.26
CA VAL A 20 -3.75 -5.64 23.11
C VAL A 20 -3.11 -6.97 23.44
N ASP A 21 -3.87 -8.05 23.27
CA ASP A 21 -3.31 -9.39 23.15
C ASP A 21 -2.72 -9.56 21.75
N VAL A 22 -1.47 -9.12 21.63
CA VAL A 22 -0.70 -9.19 20.38
C VAL A 22 -0.63 -10.62 19.86
N TYR A 23 -0.48 -11.62 20.75
CA TYR A 23 -0.42 -13.03 20.36
C TYR A 23 -1.74 -13.52 19.74
N ARG A 24 -2.87 -13.10 20.30
CA ARG A 24 -4.18 -13.39 19.70
C ARG A 24 -4.37 -12.68 18.36
N VAL A 25 -3.99 -11.40 18.25
CA VAL A 25 -4.01 -10.66 16.98
C VAL A 25 -3.20 -11.42 15.92
N PHE A 26 -2.01 -11.88 16.27
CA PHE A 26 -1.14 -12.71 15.43
C PHE A 26 -1.79 -13.99 14.90
N GLN A 27 -2.49 -14.73 15.77
CA GLN A 27 -3.12 -15.97 15.37
C GLN A 27 -4.34 -15.75 14.46
N THR A 28 -4.98 -14.59 14.59
CA THR A 28 -6.17 -14.24 13.79
C THR A 28 -5.86 -13.47 12.52
N LEU A 29 -4.62 -13.02 12.33
CA LEU A 29 -4.19 -12.27 11.15
C LEU A 29 -4.12 -13.19 9.93
N ASP A 30 -4.91 -12.85 8.90
CA ASP A 30 -4.75 -13.44 7.58
C ASP A 30 -3.49 -12.89 6.91
N ARG A 31 -2.40 -13.64 7.01
CA ARG A 31 -1.08 -13.25 6.48
C ARG A 31 -1.08 -12.98 4.98
N GLN A 32 -2.00 -13.56 4.22
CA GLN A 32 -2.07 -13.34 2.77
C GLN A 32 -2.45 -11.90 2.44
N GLN A 33 -3.24 -11.26 3.31
CA GLN A 33 -3.65 -9.86 3.14
C GLN A 33 -2.48 -8.89 3.30
N TYR A 34 -1.42 -9.31 3.98
CA TYR A 34 -0.25 -8.50 4.32
C TYR A 34 0.98 -8.81 3.46
N THR A 35 0.77 -9.46 2.32
CA THR A 35 1.80 -9.69 1.30
C THR A 35 1.89 -8.50 0.35
N PHE A 36 3.08 -7.95 0.13
CA PHE A 36 3.24 -6.80 -0.77
C PHE A 36 2.82 -7.18 -2.21
N PRO A 37 2.13 -6.30 -2.96
CA PRO A 37 1.72 -6.58 -4.34
C PRO A 37 2.89 -6.99 -5.23
N GLN A 38 2.65 -7.95 -6.14
CA GLN A 38 3.66 -8.36 -7.10
C GLN A 38 3.70 -7.39 -8.28
N THR A 39 4.87 -6.85 -8.57
CA THR A 39 5.12 -6.00 -9.73
C THR A 39 6.00 -6.73 -10.75
N LYS A 40 5.82 -6.40 -12.04
CA LYS A 40 6.65 -6.90 -13.14
C LYS A 40 7.87 -5.99 -13.38
N PRO A 41 8.95 -6.49 -14.01
CA PRO A 41 10.17 -5.72 -14.24
C PRO A 41 9.95 -4.35 -14.91
N ASN A 42 9.07 -4.26 -15.91
CA ASN A 42 8.76 -2.99 -16.58
C ASN A 42 8.16 -1.94 -15.63
N ILE A 43 7.27 -2.36 -14.70
CA ILE A 43 6.74 -1.47 -13.66
C ILE A 43 7.84 -1.09 -12.66
N ASP A 44 8.76 -2.00 -12.36
CA ASP A 44 9.89 -1.75 -11.46
C ASP A 44 10.91 -0.77 -12.07
N ASP A 45 11.08 -0.82 -13.39
CA ASP A 45 11.94 0.11 -14.13
C ASP A 45 11.35 1.53 -14.12
N ILE A 46 10.02 1.64 -14.13
CA ILE A 46 9.30 2.92 -14.05
C ILE A 46 9.31 3.47 -12.60
N VAL A 47 9.08 2.62 -11.61
CA VAL A 47 9.11 2.99 -10.18
C VAL A 47 10.47 2.66 -9.60
N ALA A 48 11.40 3.60 -9.73
CA ALA A 48 12.79 3.48 -9.25
C ALA A 48 12.96 3.49 -7.71
N LEU A 49 12.04 2.85 -6.99
CA LEU A 49 12.08 2.70 -5.53
C LEU A 49 12.35 1.27 -5.14
N LYS A 50 13.03 1.15 -4.00
CA LYS A 50 13.12 -0.12 -3.31
C LYS A 50 11.71 -0.59 -2.93
N LYS A 51 11.32 -1.76 -3.43
CA LYS A 51 10.07 -2.42 -3.04
C LYS A 51 10.07 -2.67 -1.53
N PRO A 52 8.98 -2.28 -0.83
CA PRO A 52 8.75 -2.72 0.53
C PRO A 52 8.71 -4.25 0.58
N LYS A 53 9.13 -4.80 1.72
CA LYS A 53 8.93 -6.23 1.98
C LYS A 53 7.46 -6.47 2.31
N SER A 54 6.99 -7.70 2.09
CA SER A 54 5.77 -8.17 2.77
C SER A 54 5.88 -7.90 4.25
N LEU A 55 4.76 -7.61 4.90
CA LEU A 55 4.78 -7.37 6.33
C LEU A 55 5.17 -8.68 7.01
N ASP A 56 6.43 -8.74 7.44
CA ASP A 56 6.97 -9.87 8.17
C ASP A 56 6.90 -9.52 9.63
N ILE A 57 6.08 -10.30 10.29
CA ILE A 57 5.70 -10.07 11.68
C ILE A 57 6.23 -11.22 12.57
N ALA A 58 7.02 -12.13 12.01
CA ALA A 58 7.63 -13.22 12.77
C ALA A 58 8.87 -12.74 13.55
N ASN A 59 9.08 -13.30 14.74
CA ASN A 59 10.27 -13.13 15.61
C ASN A 59 10.44 -11.75 16.27
N VAL A 60 9.40 -11.27 16.95
CA VAL A 60 9.48 -10.08 17.82
C VAL A 60 9.46 -10.48 19.29
N ASN A 61 10.41 -9.95 20.06
CA ASN A 61 10.63 -10.35 21.46
C ASN A 61 9.75 -9.58 22.45
N SER A 62 9.01 -8.57 21.96
CA SER A 62 8.11 -7.76 22.79
C SER A 62 6.96 -7.14 21.98
N LYS A 63 5.87 -6.78 22.67
CA LYS A 63 4.73 -6.07 22.07
C LYS A 63 5.16 -4.74 21.43
N LYS A 64 6.05 -4.00 22.08
CA LYS A 64 6.52 -2.69 21.60
C LYS A 64 7.29 -2.84 20.28
N GLU A 65 8.25 -3.77 20.26
CA GLU A 65 9.05 -4.05 19.07
C GLU A 65 8.18 -4.48 17.88
N PHE A 66 7.14 -5.27 18.15
CA PHE A 66 6.13 -5.63 17.15
C PHE A 66 5.48 -4.40 16.52
N PHE A 67 4.87 -3.51 17.32
CA PHE A 67 4.18 -2.35 16.77
C PHE A 67 5.14 -1.39 16.08
N ASP A 68 6.34 -1.17 16.62
CA ASP A 68 7.37 -0.33 15.99
C ASP A 68 7.76 -0.87 14.59
N GLN A 69 7.97 -2.19 14.47
CA GLN A 69 8.26 -2.83 13.18
C GLN A 69 7.07 -2.78 12.22
N PHE A 70 5.87 -3.07 12.70
CA PHE A 70 4.63 -3.04 11.91
C PHE A 70 4.39 -1.64 11.33
N ILE A 71 4.50 -0.61 12.17
CA ILE A 71 4.38 0.79 11.79
C ILE A 71 5.40 1.16 10.71
N LYS A 72 6.67 0.76 10.90
CA LYS A 72 7.73 1.03 9.95
C LYS A 72 7.44 0.40 8.59
N GLN A 73 7.06 -0.87 8.57
CA GLN A 73 6.75 -1.59 7.33
C GLN A 73 5.52 -1.00 6.63
N ILE A 74 4.49 -0.59 7.38
CA ILE A 74 3.31 0.12 6.84
C ILE A 74 3.71 1.44 6.20
N ASN A 75 4.60 2.21 6.83
CA ASN A 75 5.09 3.46 6.26
C ASN A 75 5.84 3.25 4.93
N GLU A 76 6.63 2.19 4.85
CA GLU A 76 7.32 1.82 3.61
C GLU A 76 6.30 1.53 2.50
N TRP A 77 5.21 0.82 2.82
CA TRP A 77 4.11 0.57 1.88
C TRP A 77 3.43 1.85 1.43
N PHE A 78 3.01 2.72 2.36
CA PHE A 78 2.34 3.98 2.01
C PHE A 78 3.22 4.88 1.15
N ASN A 79 4.50 5.02 1.48
CA ASN A 79 5.42 5.82 0.67
C ASN A 79 5.58 5.24 -0.75
N TRP A 80 5.59 3.91 -0.90
CA TRP A 80 5.64 3.30 -2.22
C TRP A 80 4.33 3.51 -2.98
N PHE A 81 3.17 3.35 -2.34
CA PHE A 81 1.85 3.58 -2.96
C PHE A 81 1.68 5.04 -3.41
N ASP A 82 2.08 6.01 -2.58
CA ASP A 82 2.05 7.43 -2.92
C ASP A 82 2.81 7.69 -4.23
N GLN A 83 4.04 7.18 -4.31
CA GLN A 83 4.90 7.39 -5.48
C GLN A 83 4.41 6.63 -6.71
N PHE A 84 3.89 5.42 -6.52
CA PHE A 84 3.22 4.69 -7.59
C PHE A 84 2.09 5.53 -8.19
N ILE A 85 1.23 6.12 -7.36
CA ILE A 85 0.14 6.97 -7.85
C ILE A 85 0.70 8.21 -8.55
N ASP A 86 1.68 8.90 -7.96
CA ASP A 86 2.30 10.09 -8.57
C ASP A 86 2.90 9.82 -9.96
N ILE A 87 3.55 8.67 -10.14
CA ILE A 87 4.21 8.29 -11.39
C ILE A 87 3.21 7.82 -12.45
N PHE A 88 2.24 6.99 -12.06
CA PHE A 88 1.29 6.40 -13.02
C PHE A 88 0.09 7.29 -13.31
N GLN A 89 -0.24 8.25 -12.46
CA GLN A 89 -1.36 9.17 -12.69
C GLN A 89 -1.29 9.87 -14.06
N PRO A 90 -0.17 10.50 -14.47
CA PRO A 90 -0.05 11.11 -15.80
C PRO A 90 -0.17 10.10 -16.96
N ILE A 91 0.37 8.90 -16.78
CA ILE A 91 0.29 7.81 -17.78
C ILE A 91 -1.17 7.42 -17.97
N ILE A 92 -1.91 7.27 -16.88
CA ILE A 92 -3.30 6.84 -16.88
C ILE A 92 -4.21 7.94 -17.45
N ASP A 93 -3.91 9.20 -17.13
CA ASP A 93 -4.58 10.36 -17.74
C ASP A 93 -4.38 10.38 -19.27
N TRP A 94 -3.17 10.07 -19.74
CA TRP A 94 -2.89 9.94 -21.17
C TRP A 94 -3.67 8.79 -21.80
N LEU A 95 -3.70 7.60 -21.18
CA LEU A 95 -4.48 6.45 -21.65
C LEU A 95 -5.98 6.78 -21.75
N LYS A 96 -6.50 7.51 -20.77
CA LYS A 96 -7.88 8.00 -20.76
C LYS A 96 -8.16 8.97 -21.90
N ALA A 97 -7.29 9.95 -22.12
CA ALA A 97 -7.44 10.91 -23.22
C ALA A 97 -7.48 10.24 -24.59
N HIS A 98 -6.86 9.06 -24.74
CA HIS A 98 -6.85 8.24 -25.95
C HIS A 98 -7.93 7.14 -25.96
N ASN A 99 -8.90 7.18 -25.04
CA ASN A 99 -10.00 6.22 -24.93
C ASN A 99 -9.54 4.74 -24.83
N VAL A 100 -8.39 4.50 -24.22
CA VAL A 100 -7.92 3.13 -24.00
C VAL A 100 -8.87 2.44 -23.02
N SER A 101 -9.31 1.23 -23.36
CA SER A 101 -10.26 0.46 -22.54
C SER A 101 -9.76 0.33 -21.10
N ARG A 102 -10.68 0.42 -20.13
CA ARG A 102 -10.45 0.33 -18.67
C ARG A 102 -9.63 1.46 -18.03
N SER A 103 -9.08 2.41 -18.81
CA SER A 103 -8.34 3.57 -18.27
C SER A 103 -9.17 4.46 -17.33
N ASN A 104 -10.46 4.63 -17.62
CA ASN A 104 -11.37 5.37 -16.74
C ASN A 104 -11.52 4.74 -15.36
N GLN A 105 -11.67 3.41 -15.30
CA GLN A 105 -11.79 2.70 -14.03
C GLN A 105 -10.48 2.79 -13.24
N LEU A 106 -9.36 2.61 -13.94
CA LEU A 106 -8.03 2.72 -13.36
C LEU A 106 -7.79 4.10 -12.72
N LEU A 107 -8.23 5.17 -13.39
CA LEU A 107 -8.17 6.52 -12.84
C LEU A 107 -9.05 6.69 -11.60
N ILE A 108 -10.30 6.22 -11.64
CA ILE A 108 -11.23 6.28 -10.50
C ILE A 108 -10.64 5.55 -9.29
N ASP A 109 -10.08 4.37 -9.53
CA ASP A 109 -9.46 3.53 -8.52
C ASP A 109 -8.28 4.24 -7.84
N LEU A 110 -7.38 4.87 -8.59
CA LEU A 110 -6.26 5.62 -8.02
C LEU A 110 -6.69 6.89 -7.28
N LEU A 111 -7.69 7.62 -7.79
CA LEU A 111 -8.22 8.81 -7.11
C LEU A 111 -8.87 8.44 -5.78
N ARG A 112 -9.57 7.29 -5.72
CA ARG A 112 -10.20 6.81 -4.49
C ARG A 112 -9.18 6.63 -3.36
N ILE A 113 -7.95 6.20 -3.66
CA ILE A 113 -6.89 6.08 -2.65
C ILE A 113 -6.55 7.45 -2.03
N ARG A 114 -6.52 8.51 -2.83
CA ARG A 114 -6.18 9.87 -2.38
C ARG A 114 -7.31 10.56 -1.63
N ASP A 115 -8.53 10.34 -2.08
CA ASP A 115 -9.70 11.11 -1.64
C ASP A 115 -10.44 10.48 -0.45
N ASP A 116 -10.19 9.19 -0.14
CA ASP A 116 -10.81 8.49 0.98
C ASP A 116 -9.86 8.38 2.20
N PRO A 117 -9.99 9.29 3.19
CA PRO A 117 -9.17 9.25 4.39
C PRO A 117 -9.47 8.07 5.32
N LYS A 118 -10.55 7.31 5.07
CA LYS A 118 -10.93 6.14 5.87
C LYS A 118 -10.46 4.84 5.25
N MET A 119 -9.87 4.89 4.05
CA MET A 119 -9.41 3.70 3.37
C MET A 119 -8.35 2.97 4.21
N THR A 120 -8.52 1.66 4.36
CA THR A 120 -7.58 0.81 5.08
C THR A 120 -6.39 0.45 4.20
N LEU A 121 -5.28 0.03 4.83
CA LEU A 121 -4.11 -0.48 4.13
C LEU A 121 -4.46 -1.64 3.18
N ILE A 122 -5.35 -2.54 3.61
CA ILE A 122 -5.75 -3.71 2.82
C ILE A 122 -6.54 -3.28 1.57
N GLU A 123 -7.45 -2.32 1.72
CA GLU A 123 -8.18 -1.76 0.58
C GLU A 123 -7.24 -1.06 -0.40
N MET A 124 -6.31 -0.23 0.08
CA MET A 124 -5.30 0.40 -0.79
C MET A 124 -4.48 -0.65 -1.54
N ARG A 125 -3.97 -1.66 -0.83
CA ARG A 125 -3.22 -2.76 -1.43
C ARG A 125 -4.02 -3.46 -2.52
N THR A 126 -5.29 -3.77 -2.27
CA THR A 126 -6.16 -4.43 -3.25
C THR A 126 -6.33 -3.57 -4.50
N ILE A 127 -6.60 -2.27 -4.34
CA ILE A 127 -6.73 -1.34 -5.46
C ILE A 127 -5.43 -1.26 -6.28
N ILE A 128 -4.28 -1.15 -5.60
CA ILE A 128 -2.97 -1.10 -6.26
C ILE A 128 -2.68 -2.42 -7.00
N ASP A 129 -2.99 -3.57 -6.41
CA ASP A 129 -2.79 -4.88 -7.05
C ASP A 129 -3.66 -5.03 -8.32
N ASP A 130 -4.89 -4.55 -8.29
CA ASP A 130 -5.77 -4.55 -9.45
C ASP A 130 -5.33 -3.51 -10.50
N ALA A 131 -4.84 -2.36 -10.08
CA ALA A 131 -4.24 -1.37 -10.97
C ALA A 131 -3.00 -1.94 -11.67
N LEU A 132 -2.13 -2.65 -10.94
CA LEU A 132 -0.97 -3.34 -11.49
C LEU A 132 -1.37 -4.39 -12.52
N LYS A 133 -2.38 -5.23 -12.23
CA LYS A 133 -2.90 -6.21 -13.21
C LYS A 133 -3.45 -5.54 -14.46
N ASN A 134 -4.18 -4.44 -14.30
CA ASN A 134 -4.73 -3.69 -15.43
C ASN A 134 -3.61 -3.04 -16.26
N LEU A 135 -2.60 -2.45 -15.63
CA LEU A 135 -1.46 -1.85 -16.32
C LEU A 135 -0.70 -2.87 -17.18
N GLN A 136 -0.62 -4.12 -16.73
CA GLN A 136 0.00 -5.21 -17.49
C GLN A 136 -0.75 -5.58 -18.78
N THR A 137 -2.02 -5.17 -18.93
CA THR A 137 -2.76 -5.42 -20.17
C THR A 137 -2.36 -4.46 -21.29
N PHE A 138 -1.67 -3.37 -20.96
CA PHE A 138 -1.10 -2.44 -21.93
C PHE A 138 0.29 -2.94 -22.33
N LYS A 139 0.38 -3.59 -23.49
CA LYS A 139 1.62 -4.25 -23.97
C LYS A 139 2.81 -3.30 -24.20
N ASP A 140 2.54 -2.00 -24.29
CA ASP A 140 3.50 -0.96 -24.64
C ASP A 140 3.91 -0.06 -23.44
N LEU A 141 3.53 -0.47 -22.22
CA LEU A 141 3.96 0.11 -20.94
C LEU A 141 5.07 -0.75 -20.32
#